data_AF-G7Q9P2-F1
#
_entry.id   AF-G7Q9P2-F1
#
_cell.length_a   1.000
_cell.length_b   1.000
_cell.length_c   1.000
_cell.angle_alpha   90.00
_cell.angle_beta   90.00
_cell.angle_gamma   90.00
#
_symmetry.space_group_name_H-M   'P 1'
#
loop_
_entity.id
_entity.type
_entity.pdbx_description
1 polymer ?
#
loop_
_entity_poly.entity_id
_entity_poly.type
_entity_poly.pdbx_seq_one_letter_code
_entity_poly.pdbx_strand_id
1 'polypeptide(L)'
;MLAWLRTKMQCLAEQRRLAKEIHPETFRNMAAELAELADLASKARPEEQAFLLKARRIRKEMLELERMTTRPEFRMLPSKKRQELRESLLSSREQLLKTLSDAPVVTTTRQ
;
A
#
# COMPACT_ATOMS: atom_id res chain seq x y z
N MET A 1 20.01 25.16 26.98
CA MET A 1 19.72 23.78 27.45
C MET A 1 18.33 23.27 27.05
N LEU A 2 17.23 24.01 27.32
CA LEU A 2 15.87 23.58 26.95
C LEU A 2 15.62 23.41 25.44
N ALA A 3 16.24 24.25 24.60
CA ALA A 3 16.13 24.13 23.14
C ALA A 3 16.70 22.80 22.63
N TRP A 4 17.89 22.41 23.10
CA TRP A 4 18.51 21.13 22.75
C TRP A 4 17.68 19.92 23.21
N LEU A 5 17.08 20.01 24.40
CA LEU A 5 16.18 18.96 24.91
C LEU A 5 14.93 18.81 24.04
N ARG A 6 14.32 19.93 23.61
CA ARG A 6 13.17 19.93 22.68
C ARG A 6 13.54 19.34 21.33
N THR A 7 14.69 19.71 20.77
CA THR A 7 15.17 19.15 19.48
C THR A 7 15.42 17.65 19.58
N LYS A 8 16.00 17.17 20.70
CA LYS A 8 16.18 15.73 20.95
C LYS A 8 14.84 15.00 21.09
N MET A 9 13.88 15.57 21.80
CA MET A 9 12.53 15.00 21.91
C MET A 9 11.81 14.92 20.57
N GLN A 10 11.92 15.95 19.73
CA GLN A 10 11.36 15.97 18.38
C GLN A 10 12.00 14.89 17.50
N CYS A 11 13.33 14.75 17.55
CA CYS A 11 14.04 13.71 16.82
C CYS A 11 13.59 12.30 17.24
N LEU A 12 13.43 12.06 18.55
CA LEU A 12 12.92 10.78 19.07
C LEU A 12 11.45 10.52 18.69
N ALA A 13 10.61 11.56 18.69
CA ALA A 13 9.23 11.45 18.25
C ALA A 13 9.15 11.08 16.76
N GLU A 14 9.96 11.70 15.92
CA GLU A 14 10.03 11.41 14.49
C GLU A 14 10.53 9.99 14.23
N GLN A 15 11.58 9.55 14.93
CA GLN A 15 12.08 8.18 14.86
C GLN A 15 11.02 7.16 15.28
N ARG A 16 10.25 7.44 16.34
CA ARG A 16 9.13 6.58 16.76
C ARG A 16 8.01 6.55 15.73
N ARG A 17 7.73 7.67 15.06
CA ARG A 17 6.71 7.73 14.00
C ARG A 17 7.15 6.88 12.80
N LEU A 18 8.37 7.07 12.33
CA LEU A 18 8.96 6.29 11.24
C LEU A 18 8.97 4.79 11.56
N ALA A 19 9.35 4.42 12.79
CA ALA A 19 9.34 3.02 13.23
C ALA A 19 7.95 2.38 13.18
N LYS A 20 6.89 3.14 13.48
CA LYS A 20 5.49 2.69 13.31
C LYS A 20 5.14 2.56 11.83
N GLU A 21 5.52 3.52 10.99
CA GLU A 21 5.21 3.53 9.56
C GLU A 21 5.86 2.38 8.77
N ILE A 22 7.01 1.88 9.23
CA ILE A 22 7.72 0.72 8.66
C ILE A 22 7.51 -0.57 9.47
N HIS A 23 6.54 -0.60 10.37
CA HIS A 23 6.21 -1.82 11.11
C HIS A 23 5.55 -2.85 10.17
N PRO A 24 5.85 -4.16 10.30
CA PRO A 24 5.25 -5.20 9.44
C PRO A 24 3.72 -5.14 9.36
N GLU A 25 3.07 -4.79 10.47
CA GLU A 25 1.63 -4.57 10.56
C GLU A 25 1.11 -3.58 9.51
N THR A 26 1.84 -2.47 9.33
CA THR A 26 1.47 -1.43 8.37
C THR A 26 1.55 -1.95 6.94
N PHE A 27 2.55 -2.77 6.62
CA PHE A 27 2.63 -3.43 5.30
C PHE A 27 1.51 -4.44 5.11
N ARG A 28 1.12 -5.18 6.16
CA ARG A 28 0.01 -6.13 6.10
C ARG A 28 -1.29 -5.40 5.75
N ASN A 29 -1.57 -4.31 6.43
CA ASN A 29 -2.77 -3.50 6.18
C ASN A 29 -2.75 -2.88 4.78
N MET A 30 -1.62 -2.30 4.36
CA MET A 30 -1.49 -1.75 3.00
C MET A 30 -1.68 -2.85 1.93
N ALA A 31 -1.09 -4.03 2.11
CA ALA A 31 -1.22 -5.14 1.18
C ALA A 31 -2.68 -5.61 1.05
N ALA A 32 -3.38 -5.76 2.19
CA ALA A 32 -4.81 -6.10 2.20
C ALA A 32 -5.64 -5.05 1.45
N GLU A 33 -5.44 -3.76 1.73
CA GLU A 33 -6.13 -2.67 1.02
C GLU A 33 -5.86 -2.69 -0.49
N LEU A 34 -4.61 -2.87 -0.93
CA LEU A 34 -4.29 -2.92 -2.36
C LEU A 34 -4.88 -4.17 -3.04
N ALA A 35 -4.92 -5.31 -2.34
CA ALA A 35 -5.55 -6.52 -2.86
C ALA A 35 -7.05 -6.32 -3.09
N GLU A 36 -7.73 -5.66 -2.15
CA GLU A 36 -9.15 -5.29 -2.26
C GLU A 36 -9.37 -4.28 -3.38
N LEU A 37 -8.56 -3.22 -3.47
CA LEU A 37 -8.65 -2.23 -4.55
C LEU A 37 -8.47 -2.86 -5.93
N ALA A 38 -7.51 -3.78 -6.07
CA ALA A 38 -7.31 -4.50 -7.32
C ALA A 38 -8.51 -5.38 -7.68
N ASP A 39 -9.13 -6.05 -6.68
CA ASP A 39 -10.35 -6.83 -6.90
C ASP A 39 -11.52 -5.94 -7.33
N LEU A 40 -11.75 -4.82 -6.65
CA LEU A 40 -12.78 -3.83 -7.00
C LEU A 40 -12.56 -3.27 -8.40
N ALA A 41 -11.32 -2.92 -8.73
CA ALA A 41 -10.99 -2.41 -10.05
C ALA A 41 -11.27 -3.43 -11.15
N SER A 42 -10.92 -4.70 -10.92
CA SER A 42 -11.21 -5.78 -11.87
C SER A 42 -12.71 -5.94 -12.13
N LYS A 43 -13.57 -5.68 -11.13
CA LYS A 43 -15.03 -5.73 -11.26
C LYS A 43 -15.60 -4.49 -11.95
N ALA A 44 -14.92 -3.34 -11.85
CA ALA A 44 -15.37 -2.09 -12.45
C ALA A 44 -15.20 -2.05 -13.98
N ARG A 45 -14.24 -2.81 -14.54
CA ARG A 45 -13.97 -2.88 -15.98
C ARG A 45 -13.80 -4.32 -16.46
N PRO A 46 -14.87 -5.13 -16.52
CA PRO A 46 -14.78 -6.54 -16.89
C PRO A 46 -14.38 -6.76 -18.36
N GLU A 47 -14.59 -5.79 -19.25
CA GLU A 47 -14.28 -5.88 -20.67
C GLU A 47 -12.79 -5.74 -21.02
N GLU A 48 -11.96 -5.18 -20.13
CA GLU A 48 -10.55 -4.90 -20.43
C GLU A 48 -9.63 -6.03 -19.94
N GLN A 49 -9.43 -7.05 -20.77
CA GLN A 49 -8.68 -8.27 -20.41
C GLN A 49 -7.26 -8.00 -19.89
N ALA A 50 -6.54 -7.04 -20.49
CA ALA A 50 -5.19 -6.66 -20.06
C ALA A 50 -5.20 -6.07 -18.64
N PHE A 51 -6.22 -5.26 -18.33
CA PHE A 51 -6.40 -4.69 -17.01
C PHE A 51 -6.74 -5.76 -15.97
N LEU A 52 -7.63 -6.71 -16.30
CA LEU A 52 -7.96 -7.84 -15.43
C LEU A 52 -6.73 -8.67 -15.06
N LEU A 53 -5.85 -8.95 -16.03
CA LEU A 53 -4.61 -9.68 -15.78
C LEU A 53 -3.67 -8.91 -14.85
N LYS A 54 -3.55 -7.59 -15.06
CA LYS A 54 -2.76 -6.72 -14.19
C LYS A 54 -3.32 -6.68 -12.77
N ALA A 55 -4.64 -6.52 -12.61
CA ALA A 55 -5.31 -6.51 -11.31
C ALA A 55 -5.14 -7.84 -10.56
N ARG A 56 -5.30 -8.98 -11.23
CA ARG A 56 -5.06 -10.31 -10.64
C ARG A 56 -3.61 -10.48 -10.19
N ARG A 57 -2.66 -10.01 -10.99
CA ARG A 57 -1.24 -10.04 -10.64
C ARG A 57 -0.95 -9.23 -9.39
N ILE A 58 -1.44 -7.99 -9.32
CA ILE A 58 -1.29 -7.12 -8.15
C ILE A 58 -1.89 -7.79 -6.91
N ARG A 59 -3.12 -8.33 -7.02
CA ARG A 59 -3.76 -9.05 -5.91
C ARG A 59 -2.89 -10.21 -5.41
N LYS A 60 -2.32 -11.02 -6.32
CA LYS A 60 -1.43 -12.13 -5.95
C LYS A 60 -0.18 -11.64 -5.24
N GLU A 61 0.47 -10.61 -5.79
CA GLU A 61 1.68 -10.01 -5.20
C GLU A 61 1.39 -9.44 -3.80
N MET A 62 0.22 -8.82 -3.59
CA MET A 62 -0.19 -8.30 -2.28
C MET A 62 -0.48 -9.41 -1.26
N LEU A 63 -1.16 -10.48 -1.65
CA LEU A 63 -1.37 -11.64 -0.77
C LEU A 63 -0.03 -12.30 -0.39
N GLU A 64 0.91 -12.36 -1.32
CA GLU A 64 2.26 -12.85 -1.04
C GLU A 64 3.01 -11.93 -0.08
N LEU A 65 2.92 -10.61 -0.29
CA LEU A 65 3.49 -9.62 0.62
C LEU A 65 2.88 -9.73 2.02
N GLU A 66 1.55 -9.86 2.12
CA GLU A 66 0.84 -10.08 3.39
C GLU A 66 1.44 -11.28 4.13
N ARG A 67 1.58 -12.43 3.44
CA ARG A 67 2.23 -13.62 3.98
C ARG A 67 3.68 -13.34 4.39
N MET A 68 4.46 -12.63 3.59
CA MET A 68 5.84 -12.26 3.92
C MET A 68 5.93 -11.41 5.20
N THR A 69 4.98 -10.51 5.45
CA THR A 69 5.00 -9.64 6.64
C THR A 69 4.81 -10.40 7.96
N THR A 70 4.24 -11.60 7.91
CA THR A 70 4.08 -12.47 9.08
C THR A 70 5.40 -13.13 9.51
N ARG A 71 6.36 -13.21 8.60
CA ARG A 71 7.63 -13.92 8.78
C ARG A 71 8.64 -13.05 9.56
N PRO A 72 9.42 -13.61 10.50
CA PRO A 72 10.42 -12.85 11.25
C PRO A 72 11.49 -12.21 10.34
N GLU A 73 11.80 -12.82 9.21
CA GLU A 73 12.74 -12.32 8.20
C GLU A 73 12.33 -10.95 7.66
N PHE A 74 11.04 -10.63 7.64
CA PHE A 74 10.56 -9.32 7.22
C PHE A 74 10.97 -8.22 8.22
N ARG A 75 10.99 -8.53 9.52
CA ARG A 75 11.47 -7.60 10.56
C ARG A 75 12.98 -7.37 10.48
N MET A 76 13.71 -8.36 9.97
CA MET A 76 15.16 -8.28 9.75
C MET A 76 15.52 -7.43 8.53
N LEU A 77 14.56 -7.06 7.68
CA LEU A 77 14.83 -6.17 6.55
C LEU A 77 15.34 -4.81 7.04
N PRO A 78 16.41 -4.26 6.41
CA PRO A 78 16.88 -2.93 6.71
C PRO A 78 15.76 -1.91 6.63
N SER A 79 15.72 -0.97 7.57
CA SER A 79 14.67 0.07 7.64
C SER A 79 14.50 0.82 6.32
N LYS A 80 15.63 1.13 5.64
CA LYS A 80 15.63 1.76 4.31
C LYS A 80 14.85 0.94 3.28
N LYS A 81 15.07 -0.38 3.22
CA LYS A 81 14.39 -1.27 2.27
C LYS A 81 12.89 -1.36 2.56
N ARG A 82 12.50 -1.33 3.84
CA ARG A 82 11.08 -1.25 4.23
C ARG A 82 10.48 0.09 3.80
N GLN A 83 11.20 1.19 3.96
CA GLN A 83 10.73 2.50 3.52
C GLN A 83 10.52 2.55 1.99
N GLU A 84 11.49 2.08 1.20
CA GLU A 84 11.38 2.00 -0.27
C GLU A 84 10.17 1.15 -0.70
N LEU A 85 9.93 0.03 -0.01
CA LEU A 85 8.76 -0.82 -0.25
C LEU A 85 7.45 -0.05 0.06
N ARG A 86 7.40 0.70 1.16
CA ARG A 86 6.23 1.51 1.51
C ARG A 86 5.94 2.57 0.45
N GLU A 87 6.96 3.29 -0.01
CA GLU A 87 6.83 4.30 -1.07
C GLU A 87 6.31 3.66 -2.37
N SER A 88 6.81 2.48 -2.72
CA SER A 88 6.35 1.71 -3.88
C SER A 88 4.87 1.30 -3.77
N LEU A 89 4.43 0.88 -2.59
CA LEU A 89 3.03 0.53 -2.31
C LEU A 89 2.10 1.74 -2.40
N LEU A 90 2.52 2.89 -1.86
CA LEU A 90 1.76 4.13 -1.96
C LEU A 90 1.58 4.57 -3.42
N SER A 91 2.65 4.52 -4.20
CA SER A 91 2.58 4.83 -5.64
C SER A 91 1.66 3.85 -6.38
N SER A 92 1.74 2.56 -6.06
CA SER A 92 0.87 1.53 -6.67
C SER A 92 -0.61 1.75 -6.33
N ARG A 93 -0.92 2.13 -5.09
CA ARG A 93 -2.28 2.49 -4.65
C ARG A 93 -2.82 3.69 -5.44
N GLU A 94 -2.02 4.73 -5.59
CA GLU A 94 -2.40 5.94 -6.32
C GLU A 94 -2.68 5.63 -7.80
N GLN A 95 -1.85 4.79 -8.43
CA GLN A 95 -2.07 4.34 -9.81
C GLN A 95 -3.37 3.52 -9.96
N LEU A 96 -3.67 2.62 -9.02
CA LEU A 96 -4.92 1.85 -9.01
C LEU A 96 -6.14 2.78 -8.85
N LEU A 97 -6.08 3.72 -7.91
CA LEU A 97 -7.15 4.69 -7.68
C LEU A 97 -7.37 5.58 -8.90
N LYS A 98 -6.31 6.03 -9.57
CA LYS A 98 -6.43 6.79 -10.81
C LYS A 98 -7.15 5.98 -11.89
N THR A 99 -6.78 4.71 -12.05
CA THR A 99 -7.42 3.83 -13.05
C THR A 99 -8.90 3.56 -12.74
N LEU A 100 -9.25 3.47 -11.45
CA LEU A 100 -10.63 3.37 -10.98
C LEU A 100 -11.42 4.65 -11.26
N SER A 101 -10.88 5.83 -10.94
CA SER A 101 -11.53 7.12 -11.18
C SER A 101 -11.71 7.43 -12.66
N ASP A 102 -10.79 6.98 -13.50
CA ASP A 102 -10.87 7.12 -14.96
C ASP A 102 -11.88 6.13 -15.57
N ALA A 103 -12.46 5.20 -14.80
CA ALA A 103 -13.45 4.25 -15.31
C ALA A 103 -14.73 5.01 -15.66
N PRO A 104 -15.30 4.83 -16.86
CA PRO A 104 -16.56 5.45 -17.20
C PRO A 104 -17.58 4.99 -16.17
N VAL A 105 -18.12 5.95 -15.40
CA VAL A 105 -19.25 5.70 -14.52
C VAL A 105 -20.37 5.21 -15.42
N VAL A 106 -20.61 3.90 -15.42
CA VAL A 106 -21.80 3.32 -16.03
C VAL A 106 -22.96 3.68 -15.12
N THR A 107 -23.36 4.96 -15.11
CA THR A 107 -24.73 5.32 -14.77
C THR A 107 -25.57 4.64 -15.83
N THR A 108 -26.00 3.42 -15.53
CA THR A 108 -27.17 2.83 -16.14
C THR A 108 -28.33 3.74 -15.75
N THR A 109 -28.53 4.80 -16.54
CA THR A 109 -29.81 5.49 -16.59
C THR A 109 -30.77 4.51 -17.23
N ARG A 110 -31.32 3.61 -16.43
CA ARG A 110 -32.58 2.95 -16.74
C ARG A 110 -33.64 4.02 -16.58
N GLN A 111 -33.99 4.67 -17.69
CA GLN A 111 -35.34 5.11 -18.07
C GLN A 111 -35.29 5.90 -19.37
#